data_AF-A0A172ZB15-F1
#
_entry.id   AF-A0A172ZB15-F1
#
_cell.length_a   1.000
_cell.length_b   1.000
_cell.length_c   1.000
_cell.angle_alpha   90.00
_cell.angle_beta   90.00
_cell.angle_gamma   90.00
#
_symmetry.space_group_name_H-M   'P 1'
#
loop_
_entity.id
_entity.type
_entity.pdbx_description
1 polymer ?
#
loop_
_entity_poly.entity_id
_entity_poly.type
_entity_poly.pdbx_seq_one_letter_code
_entity_poly.pdbx_strand_id
1 'polypeptide(L)'
;MYTQNINEMLLNHFANADKVAGYIRGKIPNLTEKLEEFFETRSDIKRIQLSENICERILNLTDFSDIIPIRSEVATLEIKRRIDYKKQSDHTAHTLYLFLLGIWVYDNIPQLREKIDKSIDSQKPIKMFLFQWTFASLLHDIGYLFYNFGDGSNIDSWRVYDEIFNSENLMKYIENLNENEKEYFEKICNDFNFSYKVNQHSEKETPKLLIEELENIPWLHDFGIETSKGLEILDGRDYGLNSLSYFAYEMAEKGYDGKTPIVDHGIASSLMLLKYTSAWYHIINVEDQEKLLNGKFKYYLNVFSKHVIPACRAVAYHNVPNVKFTLKTPLLYLAVLCDELQVWDRFLSGSQHIDNWRSVEHCMAEDIIATLSNDDVNNPLLNLSTSSTHYNKIVDSLSSRVDGWEQFVSINKKS
;
A
#
# COMPACT_ATOMS: atom_id res chain seq x y z
N MET A 1 30.62 -12.48 13.16
CA MET A 1 29.62 -11.55 12.60
C MET A 1 28.84 -10.99 13.78
N TYR A 2 28.64 -9.67 13.84
CA TYR A 2 27.72 -9.10 14.82
C TYR A 2 26.31 -9.53 14.44
N THR A 3 25.64 -10.21 15.35
CA THR A 3 24.23 -10.57 15.20
C THR A 3 23.43 -9.28 15.30
N GLN A 4 22.76 -8.89 14.22
CA GLN A 4 21.92 -7.70 14.18
C GLN A 4 20.46 -8.11 14.22
N ASN A 5 19.64 -7.36 14.94
CA ASN A 5 18.18 -7.52 14.83
C ASN A 5 17.68 -6.89 13.52
N ILE A 6 16.42 -7.17 13.15
CA ILE A 6 15.85 -6.70 11.88
C ILE A 6 15.83 -5.17 11.75
N ASN A 7 15.55 -4.43 12.82
CA ASN A 7 15.53 -2.97 12.80
C ASN A 7 16.94 -2.39 12.62
N GLU A 8 17.95 -2.96 13.27
CA GLU A 8 19.36 -2.59 13.07
C GLU A 8 19.81 -2.84 11.62
N MET A 9 19.42 -3.98 11.03
CA MET A 9 19.72 -4.30 9.63
C MET A 9 19.09 -3.26 8.68
N LEU A 10 17.81 -2.92 8.88
CA LEU A 10 17.11 -1.93 8.08
C LEU A 10 17.72 -0.53 8.26
N LEU A 11 18.00 -0.11 9.51
CA LEU A 11 18.60 1.18 9.81
C LEU A 11 19.97 1.32 9.14
N ASN A 12 20.83 0.31 9.28
CA ASN A 12 22.15 0.27 8.66
C ASN A 12 22.07 0.35 7.12
N HIS A 13 21.09 -0.34 6.53
CA HIS A 13 20.86 -0.28 5.08
C HIS A 13 20.47 1.14 4.63
N PHE A 14 19.51 1.77 5.31
CA PHE A 14 19.08 3.13 4.99
C PHE A 14 20.15 4.18 5.29
N ALA A 15 21.04 3.95 6.25
CA ALA A 15 22.18 4.82 6.53
C ALA A 15 23.27 4.76 5.44
N ASN A 16 23.55 3.57 4.89
CA ASN A 16 24.79 3.34 4.15
C ASN A 16 24.65 2.89 2.69
N ALA A 17 23.49 2.41 2.24
CA ALA A 17 23.35 1.92 0.86
C ALA A 17 23.23 3.06 -0.18
N ASP A 18 23.63 2.78 -1.43
CA ASP A 18 23.69 3.76 -2.53
C ASP A 18 22.56 3.65 -3.57
N LYS A 19 21.69 2.63 -3.46
CA LYS A 19 20.63 2.33 -4.44
C LYS A 19 19.31 3.04 -4.07
N VAL A 20 18.19 2.33 -3.97
CA VAL A 20 16.89 2.92 -3.65
C VAL A 20 16.94 3.59 -2.27
N ALA A 21 17.51 2.91 -1.28
CA ALA A 21 17.71 3.49 0.05
C ALA A 21 18.56 4.77 0.03
N GLY A 22 19.66 4.77 -0.75
CA GLY A 22 20.52 5.95 -0.94
C GLY A 22 19.80 7.11 -1.63
N TYR A 23 18.98 6.81 -2.63
CA TYR A 23 18.13 7.79 -3.31
C TYR A 23 17.15 8.47 -2.34
N ILE A 24 16.43 7.70 -1.51
CA ILE A 24 15.48 8.28 -0.55
C ILE A 24 16.22 9.05 0.54
N ARG A 25 17.29 8.50 1.13
CA ARG A 25 18.12 9.19 2.14
C ARG A 25 18.62 10.54 1.62
N GLY A 26 19.07 10.60 0.36
CA GLY A 26 19.52 11.85 -0.26
C GLY A 26 18.42 12.86 -0.57
N LYS A 27 17.14 12.48 -0.44
CA LYS A 27 15.98 13.33 -0.75
C LYS A 27 15.14 13.71 0.47
N ILE A 28 15.15 12.89 1.52
CA ILE A 28 14.42 13.13 2.76
C ILE A 28 15.43 13.54 3.84
N PRO A 29 15.43 14.82 4.28
CA PRO A 29 16.35 15.28 5.32
C PRO A 29 16.18 14.50 6.62
N ASN A 30 17.31 14.11 7.21
CA ASN A 30 17.41 13.38 8.48
C ASN A 30 16.60 12.08 8.52
N LEU A 31 16.50 11.37 7.39
CA LEU A 31 15.71 10.14 7.31
C LEU A 31 16.24 9.07 8.28
N THR A 32 17.55 8.91 8.38
CA THR A 32 18.17 7.88 9.22
C THR A 32 17.86 8.11 10.69
N GLU A 33 17.98 9.34 11.18
CA GLU A 33 17.68 9.72 12.57
C GLU A 33 16.19 9.52 12.89
N LYS A 34 15.31 9.81 11.93
CA LYS A 34 13.86 9.56 12.07
C LYS A 34 13.53 8.07 12.15
N LEU A 35 14.21 7.25 11.35
CA LEU A 35 14.05 5.80 11.39
C LEU A 35 14.57 5.21 12.71
N GLU A 36 15.70 5.73 13.21
CA GLU A 36 16.22 5.37 14.52
C GLU A 36 15.20 5.69 15.63
N GLU A 37 14.66 6.93 15.67
CA GLU A 37 13.62 7.31 16.65
C GLU A 37 12.38 6.40 16.54
N PHE A 38 11.95 6.07 15.32
CA PHE A 38 10.83 5.16 15.07
C PHE A 38 11.10 3.75 15.62
N PHE A 39 12.27 3.17 15.31
CA PHE A 39 12.64 1.82 15.75
C PHE A 39 12.88 1.71 17.26
N GLU A 40 13.28 2.78 17.93
CA GLU A 40 13.45 2.84 19.39
C GLU A 40 12.13 3.09 20.14
N THR A 41 11.11 3.61 19.46
CA THR A 41 9.84 3.95 20.10
C THR A 41 9.05 2.70 20.47
N ARG A 42 8.57 2.64 21.73
CA ARG A 42 7.72 1.55 22.26
C ARG A 42 6.29 1.98 22.58
N SER A 43 5.99 3.28 22.51
CA SER A 43 4.63 3.79 22.70
C SER A 43 3.84 3.69 21.39
N ASP A 44 2.69 3.02 21.40
CA ASP A 44 1.85 2.84 20.21
C ASP A 44 1.49 4.15 19.52
N ILE A 45 1.02 5.14 20.29
CA ILE A 45 0.61 6.45 19.74
C ILE A 45 1.81 7.17 19.12
N LYS A 46 2.92 7.26 19.85
CA LYS A 46 4.12 7.96 19.35
C LYS A 46 4.70 7.25 18.13
N ARG A 47 4.64 5.92 18.08
CA ARG A 47 5.10 5.11 16.95
C ARG A 47 4.24 5.31 15.71
N ILE A 48 2.91 5.34 15.85
CA ILE A 48 1.99 5.69 14.75
C ILE A 48 2.29 7.10 14.24
N GLN A 49 2.47 8.08 15.14
CA GLN A 49 2.81 9.46 14.76
C GLN A 49 4.15 9.59 14.02
N LEU A 50 5.18 8.87 14.49
CA LEU A 50 6.48 8.85 13.83
C LEU A 50 6.41 8.15 12.47
N SER A 51 5.70 7.03 12.39
CA SER A 51 5.47 6.34 11.12
C SER A 51 4.80 7.27 10.12
N GLU A 52 3.74 7.96 10.54
CA GLU A 52 3.01 8.88 9.67
C GLU A 52 3.89 10.04 9.21
N ASN A 53 4.70 10.64 10.10
CA ASN A 53 5.62 11.71 9.70
C ASN A 53 6.66 11.26 8.66
N ILE A 54 7.11 10.02 8.74
CA ILE A 54 8.07 9.45 7.76
C ILE A 54 7.34 9.16 6.45
N CYS A 55 6.14 8.57 6.52
CA CYS A 55 5.31 8.26 5.36
C CYS A 55 4.94 9.52 4.58
N GLU A 56 4.52 10.59 5.25
CA GLU A 56 4.23 11.89 4.64
C GLU A 56 5.38 12.39 3.77
N ARG A 57 6.62 12.29 4.27
CA ARG A 57 7.82 12.70 3.52
C ARG A 57 8.08 11.81 2.31
N ILE A 58 7.80 10.52 2.42
CA ILE A 58 7.93 9.57 1.30
C ILE A 58 6.85 9.84 0.26
N LEU A 59 5.60 10.09 0.67
CA LEU A 59 4.49 10.41 -0.22
C LEU A 59 4.75 11.72 -0.97
N ASN A 60 5.25 12.75 -0.29
CA ASN A 60 5.71 13.99 -0.92
C ASN A 60 6.83 13.74 -1.95
N LEU A 61 7.77 12.85 -1.66
CA LEU A 61 8.85 12.50 -2.59
C LEU A 61 8.35 11.70 -3.82
N THR A 62 7.28 10.93 -3.65
CA THR A 62 6.78 9.98 -4.66
C THR A 62 5.57 10.48 -5.43
N ASP A 63 5.21 11.76 -5.30
CA ASP A 63 4.10 12.42 -5.99
C ASP A 63 2.71 11.89 -5.55
N PHE A 64 2.56 11.66 -4.23
CA PHE A 64 1.34 11.20 -3.56
C PHE A 64 0.97 12.07 -2.35
N SER A 65 1.39 13.33 -2.33
CA SER A 65 1.11 14.25 -1.21
C SER A 65 -0.39 14.45 -0.97
N ASP A 66 -1.15 14.34 -2.04
CA ASP A 66 -2.59 14.47 -2.12
C ASP A 66 -3.37 13.31 -1.46
N ILE A 67 -2.75 12.14 -1.29
CA ILE A 67 -3.31 10.98 -0.57
C ILE A 67 -3.04 11.04 0.95
N ILE A 68 -2.14 11.91 1.43
CA ILE A 68 -1.81 12.05 2.86
C ILE A 68 -3.05 12.13 3.75
N PRO A 69 -4.10 12.94 3.45
CA PRO A 69 -5.27 13.04 4.33
C PRO A 69 -5.98 11.72 4.57
N ILE A 70 -6.11 10.87 3.55
CA ILE A 70 -6.76 9.56 3.67
C ILE A 70 -5.94 8.67 4.60
N ARG A 71 -4.62 8.64 4.40
CA ARG A 71 -3.72 7.84 5.24
C ARG A 71 -3.72 8.32 6.69
N SER A 72 -3.67 9.63 6.90
CA SER A 72 -3.73 10.25 8.22
C SER A 72 -5.06 9.96 8.92
N GLU A 73 -6.17 9.83 8.18
CA GLU A 73 -7.45 9.43 8.74
C GLU A 73 -7.44 7.97 9.19
N VAL A 74 -6.81 7.05 8.45
CA VAL A 74 -6.62 5.66 8.90
C VAL A 74 -5.78 5.61 10.18
N ALA A 75 -4.68 6.35 10.25
CA ALA A 75 -3.89 6.48 11.49
C ALA A 75 -4.72 7.04 12.66
N THR A 76 -5.62 7.98 12.36
CA THR A 76 -6.54 8.56 13.35
C THR A 76 -7.55 7.53 13.85
N LEU A 77 -8.11 6.70 12.96
CA LEU A 77 -9.01 5.60 13.32
C LEU A 77 -8.30 4.54 14.17
N GLU A 78 -7.02 4.23 13.87
CA GLU A 78 -6.18 3.34 14.69
C GLU A 78 -5.99 3.89 16.10
N ILE A 79 -5.58 5.17 16.24
CA ILE A 79 -5.37 5.82 17.55
C ILE A 79 -6.68 5.88 18.35
N LYS A 80 -7.81 6.15 17.68
CA LYS A 80 -9.15 6.16 18.29
C LYS A 80 -9.70 4.75 18.56
N ARG A 81 -9.01 3.69 18.12
CA ARG A 81 -9.44 2.28 18.23
C ARG A 81 -10.81 2.00 17.63
N ARG A 82 -11.07 2.57 16.44
CA ARG A 82 -12.35 2.48 15.73
C ARG A 82 -12.39 1.40 14.65
N ILE A 83 -11.29 0.70 14.41
CA ILE A 83 -11.23 -0.43 13.48
C ILE A 83 -11.49 -1.70 14.29
N ASP A 84 -12.73 -2.21 14.30
CA ASP A 84 -13.08 -3.43 15.06
C ASP A 84 -12.64 -4.72 14.34
N TYR A 85 -11.33 -4.88 14.16
CA TYR A 85 -10.76 -6.08 13.57
C TYR A 85 -10.11 -6.93 14.66
N LYS A 86 -10.49 -8.21 14.76
CA LYS A 86 -9.95 -9.09 15.83
C LYS A 86 -8.43 -9.23 15.80
N LYS A 87 -7.86 -9.16 14.59
CA LYS A 87 -6.41 -9.16 14.38
C LYS A 87 -5.86 -7.75 14.08
N GLN A 88 -6.57 -6.70 14.51
CA GLN A 88 -6.14 -5.31 14.29
C GLN A 88 -4.75 -5.13 14.88
N SER A 89 -3.81 -4.83 13.99
CA SER A 89 -2.48 -4.36 14.32
C SER A 89 -2.38 -2.86 13.99
N ASP A 90 -1.28 -2.25 14.33
CA ASP A 90 -0.94 -0.89 13.93
C ASP A 90 -0.58 -0.82 12.43
N HIS A 91 -1.60 -0.76 11.58
CA HIS A 91 -1.49 -0.73 10.11
C HIS A 91 -0.59 0.41 9.62
N THR A 92 -0.63 1.56 10.28
CA THR A 92 0.20 2.72 9.93
C THR A 92 1.70 2.42 10.11
N ALA A 93 2.12 1.71 11.16
CA ALA A 93 3.53 1.32 11.31
C ALA A 93 3.89 0.12 10.42
N HIS A 94 2.98 -0.84 10.30
CA HIS A 94 3.12 -2.01 9.44
C HIS A 94 3.45 -1.63 8.00
N THR A 95 2.67 -0.71 7.41
CA THR A 95 2.88 -0.23 6.04
C THR A 95 4.25 0.43 5.84
N LEU A 96 4.77 1.14 6.85
CA LEU A 96 6.13 1.69 6.81
C LEU A 96 7.18 0.57 6.89
N TYR A 97 7.06 -0.38 7.82
CA TYR A 97 7.96 -1.53 7.91
C TYR A 97 7.99 -2.32 6.59
N LEU A 98 6.82 -2.54 5.98
CA LEU A 98 6.68 -3.19 4.69
C LEU A 98 7.44 -2.42 3.60
N PHE A 99 7.27 -1.09 3.54
CA PHE A 99 7.97 -0.23 2.59
C PHE A 99 9.50 -0.35 2.73
N LEU A 100 10.02 -0.29 3.97
CA LEU A 100 11.44 -0.38 4.27
C LEU A 100 12.01 -1.77 3.92
N LEU A 101 11.28 -2.84 4.26
CA LEU A 101 11.69 -4.21 3.95
C LEU A 101 11.74 -4.46 2.44
N GLY A 102 10.74 -4.00 1.69
CA GLY A 102 10.73 -4.17 0.24
C GLY A 102 11.87 -3.44 -0.47
N ILE A 103 12.25 -2.25 0.02
CA ILE A 103 13.45 -1.55 -0.47
C ILE A 103 14.71 -2.36 -0.18
N TRP A 104 14.84 -2.89 1.04
CA TRP A 104 15.97 -3.73 1.39
C TRP A 104 16.07 -4.94 0.46
N VAL A 105 14.95 -5.62 0.20
CA VAL A 105 14.91 -6.79 -0.70
C VAL A 105 15.27 -6.39 -2.13
N TYR A 106 14.69 -5.32 -2.66
CA TYR A 106 15.00 -4.82 -4.00
C TYR A 106 16.49 -4.45 -4.13
N ASP A 107 17.08 -3.81 -3.12
CA ASP A 107 18.47 -3.39 -3.17
C ASP A 107 19.46 -4.56 -3.00
N ASN A 108 19.09 -5.62 -2.27
CA ASN A 108 20.02 -6.69 -1.88
C ASN A 108 19.80 -8.04 -2.58
N ILE A 109 18.67 -8.25 -3.26
CA ILE A 109 18.31 -9.52 -3.95
C ILE A 109 18.22 -9.27 -5.46
N PRO A 110 19.35 -9.34 -6.22
CA PRO A 110 19.41 -8.93 -7.62
C PRO A 110 18.45 -9.71 -8.51
N GLN A 111 18.25 -11.00 -8.23
CA GLN A 111 17.37 -11.86 -9.02
C GLN A 111 15.92 -11.35 -9.01
N LEU A 112 15.40 -10.97 -7.84
CA LEU A 112 14.05 -10.42 -7.71
C LEU A 112 13.98 -9.01 -8.32
N ARG A 113 14.99 -8.17 -8.05
CA ARG A 113 15.12 -6.84 -8.66
C ARG A 113 15.09 -6.92 -10.19
N GLU A 114 15.81 -7.83 -10.81
CA GLU A 114 15.86 -7.99 -12.27
C GLU A 114 14.49 -8.35 -12.85
N LYS A 115 13.68 -9.17 -12.15
CA LYS A 115 12.30 -9.47 -12.56
C LYS A 115 11.42 -8.22 -12.48
N ILE A 116 11.55 -7.46 -11.39
CA ILE A 116 10.82 -6.21 -11.18
C ILE A 116 11.21 -5.19 -12.26
N ASP A 117 12.50 -4.94 -12.46
CA ASP A 117 13.03 -3.99 -13.45
C ASP A 117 12.62 -4.37 -14.87
N LYS A 118 12.62 -5.67 -15.20
CA LYS A 118 12.12 -6.15 -16.48
C LYS A 118 10.61 -5.92 -16.64
N SER A 119 9.83 -6.08 -15.57
CA SER A 119 8.38 -5.80 -15.61
C SER A 119 8.08 -4.30 -15.72
N ILE A 120 8.91 -3.46 -15.09
CA ILE A 120 8.84 -2.01 -15.18
C ILE A 120 9.22 -1.56 -16.59
N ASP A 121 10.33 -2.08 -17.14
CA ASP A 121 10.81 -1.75 -18.49
C ASP A 121 10.82 -0.22 -18.71
N SER A 122 11.63 0.47 -17.91
CA SER A 122 11.77 1.92 -17.90
C SER A 122 13.24 2.31 -17.84
N GLN A 123 13.58 3.45 -18.43
CA GLN A 123 14.93 4.03 -18.32
C GLN A 123 15.23 4.57 -16.91
N LYS A 124 14.22 4.62 -16.02
CA LYS A 124 14.34 5.08 -14.63
C LYS A 124 13.76 4.04 -13.68
N PRO A 125 14.31 2.81 -13.62
CA PRO A 125 13.72 1.69 -12.90
C PRO A 125 13.52 2.00 -11.41
N ILE A 126 14.51 2.60 -10.74
CA ILE A 126 14.40 3.00 -9.32
C ILE A 126 13.21 3.91 -9.05
N LYS A 127 12.97 4.91 -9.91
CA LYS A 127 11.85 5.85 -9.71
C LYS A 127 10.51 5.16 -9.92
N MET A 128 10.41 4.30 -10.93
CA MET A 128 9.17 3.58 -11.22
C MET A 128 8.91 2.46 -10.22
N PHE A 129 9.96 1.82 -9.70
CA PHE A 129 9.86 0.90 -8.58
C PHE A 129 9.31 1.64 -7.36
N LEU A 130 9.88 2.78 -6.97
CA LEU A 130 9.36 3.56 -5.85
C LEU A 130 7.91 3.99 -6.05
N PHE A 131 7.56 4.47 -7.25
CA PHE A 131 6.20 4.83 -7.59
C PHE A 131 5.23 3.65 -7.38
N GLN A 132 5.52 2.49 -7.97
CA GLN A 132 4.68 1.30 -7.83
C GLN A 132 4.67 0.73 -6.41
N TRP A 133 5.82 0.76 -5.73
CA TRP A 133 6.00 0.25 -4.38
C TRP A 133 5.24 1.09 -3.35
N THR A 134 5.17 2.42 -3.53
CA THR A 134 4.33 3.29 -2.69
C THR A 134 2.87 2.83 -2.66
N PHE A 135 2.27 2.46 -3.80
CA PHE A 135 0.93 1.85 -3.82
C PHE A 135 0.91 0.54 -3.02
N ALA A 136 1.79 -0.39 -3.41
CA ALA A 136 1.77 -1.76 -2.92
C ALA A 136 2.18 -1.92 -1.46
N SER A 137 2.81 -0.91 -0.86
CA SER A 137 3.24 -0.96 0.54
C SER A 137 2.67 0.17 1.41
N LEU A 138 2.88 1.45 1.10
CA LEU A 138 2.43 2.53 1.98
C LEU A 138 0.92 2.77 1.92
N LEU A 139 0.32 2.49 0.77
CA LEU A 139 -1.08 2.81 0.51
C LEU A 139 -1.98 1.56 0.45
N HIS A 140 -1.45 0.36 0.67
CA HIS A 140 -2.21 -0.88 0.46
C HIS A 140 -3.32 -1.12 1.50
N ASP A 141 -3.23 -0.45 2.64
CA ASP A 141 -4.13 -0.57 3.80
C ASP A 141 -5.06 0.65 3.97
N ILE A 142 -5.08 1.62 3.04
CA ILE A 142 -5.91 2.83 3.21
C ILE A 142 -7.42 2.55 3.19
N GLY A 143 -7.82 1.40 2.64
CA GLY A 143 -9.19 0.89 2.59
C GLY A 143 -9.75 0.53 3.97
N TYR A 144 -8.91 0.45 5.01
CA TYR A 144 -9.39 0.44 6.39
C TYR A 144 -10.23 1.68 6.76
N LEU A 145 -10.17 2.75 5.95
CA LEU A 145 -11.10 3.88 6.02
C LEU A 145 -12.57 3.42 6.02
N PHE A 146 -12.89 2.40 5.21
CA PHE A 146 -14.24 1.85 5.07
C PHE A 146 -14.47 0.59 5.92
N TYR A 147 -13.56 0.28 6.85
CA TYR A 147 -13.78 -0.82 7.77
C TYR A 147 -14.98 -0.51 8.68
N ASN A 148 -15.80 -1.53 8.99
CA ASN A 148 -17.08 -1.41 9.68
C ASN A 148 -18.14 -0.51 8.99
N PHE A 149 -18.10 -0.38 7.66
CA PHE A 149 -19.04 0.46 6.92
C PHE A 149 -20.52 0.33 7.32
N GLY A 150 -20.97 -0.88 7.67
CA GLY A 150 -22.38 -1.12 8.05
C GLY A 150 -22.85 -0.43 9.34
N ASP A 151 -21.96 0.09 10.19
CA ASP A 151 -22.34 0.73 11.46
C ASP A 151 -22.54 2.26 11.38
N GLY A 152 -22.12 2.90 10.28
CA GLY A 152 -22.23 4.35 10.09
C GLY A 152 -21.33 5.21 11.01
N SER A 153 -20.49 4.60 11.84
CA SER A 153 -19.78 5.29 12.93
C SER A 153 -18.63 6.19 12.47
N ASN A 154 -18.16 6.01 11.23
CA ASN A 154 -17.01 6.67 10.65
C ASN A 154 -17.35 7.49 9.40
N ILE A 155 -18.58 7.99 9.27
CA ILE A 155 -19.02 8.76 8.10
C ILE A 155 -18.13 9.96 7.79
N ASP A 156 -17.63 10.67 8.81
CA ASP A 156 -16.72 11.81 8.63
C ASP A 156 -15.39 11.36 8.03
N SER A 157 -14.91 10.17 8.39
CA SER A 157 -13.69 9.59 7.82
C SER A 157 -13.91 9.23 6.35
N TRP A 158 -15.07 8.69 5.99
CA TRP A 158 -15.42 8.36 4.60
C TRP A 158 -15.48 9.59 3.71
N ARG A 159 -15.97 10.72 4.26
CA ARG A 159 -16.00 12.01 3.56
C ARG A 159 -14.62 12.51 3.18
N VAL A 160 -13.56 12.14 3.92
CA VAL A 160 -12.18 12.47 3.53
C VAL A 160 -11.85 11.92 2.14
N TYR A 161 -12.34 10.72 1.80
CA TYR A 161 -12.16 10.16 0.45
C TYR A 161 -13.06 10.86 -0.59
N ASP A 162 -14.28 11.25 -0.26
CA ASP A 162 -15.13 12.02 -1.19
C ASP A 162 -14.52 13.41 -1.49
N GLU A 163 -13.93 14.02 -0.46
CA GLU A 163 -13.32 15.34 -0.49
C GLU A 163 -12.10 15.43 -1.42
N ILE A 164 -11.40 14.33 -1.70
CA ILE A 164 -10.24 14.38 -2.61
C ILE A 164 -10.66 14.68 -4.06
N PHE A 165 -11.93 14.48 -4.43
CA PHE A 165 -12.45 14.81 -5.76
C PHE A 165 -13.00 16.26 -5.84
N ASN A 166 -12.97 17.00 -4.73
CA ASN A 166 -13.36 18.41 -4.69
C ASN A 166 -12.24 19.28 -5.29
N SER A 167 -12.60 20.18 -6.21
CA SER A 167 -11.67 21.13 -6.83
C SER A 167 -10.89 21.95 -5.80
N GLU A 168 -11.53 22.42 -4.73
CA GLU A 168 -10.89 23.19 -3.65
C GLU A 168 -9.78 22.40 -2.96
N ASN A 169 -9.97 21.09 -2.79
CA ASN A 169 -8.96 20.21 -2.17
C ASN A 169 -7.84 19.87 -3.14
N LEU A 170 -8.16 19.52 -4.40
CA LEU A 170 -7.17 19.27 -5.45
C LEU A 170 -6.23 20.47 -5.62
N MET A 171 -6.81 21.68 -5.57
CA MET A 171 -6.08 22.94 -5.67
C MET A 171 -5.01 23.17 -4.60
N LYS A 172 -5.14 22.55 -3.41
CA LYS A 172 -4.13 22.65 -2.34
C LYS A 172 -2.81 21.97 -2.72
N TYR A 173 -2.87 21.00 -3.62
CA TYR A 173 -1.70 20.20 -4.04
C TYR A 173 -1.07 20.71 -5.33
N ILE A 174 -1.71 21.67 -6.00
CA ILE A 174 -1.14 22.31 -7.18
C ILE A 174 -0.47 23.62 -6.78
N GLU A 175 0.83 23.55 -6.50
CA GLU A 175 1.59 24.74 -6.15
C GLU A 175 1.74 25.69 -7.36
N ASN A 176 1.78 26.99 -7.08
CA ASN A 176 2.18 28.04 -8.03
C ASN A 176 1.26 28.16 -9.27
N LEU A 177 -0.06 28.09 -9.09
CA LEU A 177 -1.02 28.53 -10.12
C LEU A 177 -1.32 30.03 -9.96
N ASN A 178 -1.31 30.77 -11.06
CA ASN A 178 -1.86 32.13 -11.08
C ASN A 178 -3.41 32.09 -11.14
N GLU A 179 -4.08 33.20 -10.81
CA GLU A 179 -5.55 33.22 -10.67
C GLU A 179 -6.30 32.73 -11.93
N ASN A 180 -5.80 33.02 -13.13
CA ASN A 180 -6.43 32.52 -14.36
C ASN A 180 -6.27 31.00 -14.50
N GLU A 181 -5.11 30.46 -14.14
CA GLU A 181 -4.87 29.01 -14.13
C GLU A 181 -5.71 28.29 -13.07
N LYS A 182 -5.94 28.95 -11.92
CA LYS A 182 -6.81 28.46 -10.85
C LYS A 182 -8.27 28.35 -11.30
N GLU A 183 -8.83 29.45 -11.82
CA GLU A 183 -10.21 29.49 -12.33
C GLU A 183 -10.40 28.45 -13.44
N TYR A 184 -9.41 28.32 -14.30
CA TYR A 184 -9.43 27.33 -15.36
C TYR A 184 -9.36 25.89 -14.85
N PHE A 185 -8.47 25.59 -13.88
CA PHE A 185 -8.40 24.26 -13.27
C PHE A 185 -9.70 23.90 -12.54
N GLU A 186 -10.27 24.85 -11.79
CA GLU A 186 -11.56 24.68 -11.13
C GLU A 186 -12.66 24.33 -12.13
N LYS A 187 -12.68 25.00 -13.29
CA LYS A 187 -13.60 24.68 -14.37
C LYS A 187 -13.43 23.24 -14.87
N ILE A 188 -12.20 22.76 -15.08
CA ILE A 188 -11.94 21.38 -15.53
C ILE A 188 -12.47 20.37 -14.50
N CYS A 189 -12.20 20.58 -13.22
CA CYS A 189 -12.68 19.72 -12.15
C CYS A 189 -14.21 19.71 -12.08
N ASN A 190 -14.84 20.87 -12.26
CA ASN A 190 -16.30 20.98 -12.30
C ASN A 190 -16.88 20.27 -13.53
N ASP A 191 -16.27 20.42 -14.70
CA ASP A 191 -16.67 19.74 -15.94
C ASP A 191 -16.51 18.21 -15.82
N PHE A 192 -15.44 17.73 -15.17
CA PHE A 192 -15.22 16.33 -14.84
C PHE A 192 -16.32 15.79 -13.92
N ASN A 193 -16.55 16.46 -12.79
CA ASN A 193 -17.57 16.07 -11.81
C ASN A 193 -18.98 16.09 -12.41
N PHE A 194 -19.27 17.08 -13.27
CA PHE A 194 -20.55 17.18 -14.00
C PHE A 194 -20.72 16.04 -15.00
N SER A 195 -19.69 15.72 -15.78
CA SER A 195 -19.72 14.70 -16.83
C SER A 195 -19.93 13.30 -16.26
N TYR A 196 -19.21 12.96 -15.19
CA TYR A 196 -19.20 11.60 -14.65
C TYR A 196 -20.08 11.39 -13.43
N LYS A 197 -20.61 12.47 -12.83
CA LYS A 197 -21.48 12.42 -11.64
C LYS A 197 -20.85 11.57 -10.53
N VAL A 198 -19.65 11.95 -10.10
CA VAL A 198 -18.93 11.25 -9.02
C VAL A 198 -19.82 11.28 -7.77
N ASN A 199 -20.37 10.11 -7.39
CA ASN A 199 -21.25 10.04 -6.24
C ASN A 199 -20.43 10.02 -4.94
N GLN A 200 -21.05 10.45 -3.85
CA GLN A 200 -20.46 10.35 -2.52
C GLN A 200 -20.51 8.89 -2.03
N HIS A 201 -19.36 8.39 -1.61
CA HIS A 201 -19.20 7.05 -1.04
C HIS A 201 -19.74 7.02 0.40
N SER A 202 -19.66 8.15 1.11
CA SER A 202 -20.17 8.31 2.47
C SER A 202 -21.70 8.20 2.58
N GLU A 203 -22.43 8.31 1.47
CA GLU A 203 -23.90 8.20 1.43
C GLU A 203 -24.41 6.76 1.19
N LYS A 204 -23.52 5.79 0.95
CA LYS A 204 -23.96 4.42 0.67
C LYS A 204 -24.40 3.72 1.95
N GLU A 205 -25.42 2.88 1.84
CA GLU A 205 -26.04 2.23 3.02
C GLU A 205 -25.46 0.84 3.33
N THR A 206 -24.81 0.20 2.35
CA THR A 206 -24.32 -1.19 2.50
C THR A 206 -22.92 -1.35 1.92
N PRO A 207 -22.11 -2.29 2.45
CA PRO A 207 -20.81 -2.64 1.86
C PRO A 207 -20.88 -2.96 0.37
N LYS A 208 -21.96 -3.61 -0.08
CA LYS A 208 -22.19 -3.95 -1.49
C LYS A 208 -22.34 -2.71 -2.36
N LEU A 209 -23.21 -1.77 -1.96
CA LEU A 209 -23.40 -0.50 -2.68
C LEU A 209 -22.13 0.34 -2.69
N LEU A 210 -21.31 0.26 -1.63
CA LEU A 210 -20.01 0.92 -1.60
C LEU A 210 -19.03 0.30 -2.59
N ILE A 211 -18.94 -1.04 -2.68
CA ILE A 211 -18.11 -1.72 -3.70
C ILE A 211 -18.58 -1.37 -5.11
N GLU A 212 -19.89 -1.40 -5.38
CA GLU A 212 -20.47 -1.00 -6.67
C GLU A 212 -20.06 0.42 -7.06
N GLU A 213 -20.04 1.35 -6.10
CA GLU A 213 -19.61 2.72 -6.33
C GLU A 213 -18.09 2.85 -6.54
N LEU A 214 -17.29 2.18 -5.70
CA LEU A 214 -15.82 2.21 -5.81
C LEU A 214 -15.33 1.61 -7.13
N GLU A 215 -15.97 0.55 -7.62
CA GLU A 215 -15.59 -0.07 -8.89
C GLU A 215 -16.13 0.67 -10.12
N ASN A 216 -17.14 1.51 -9.98
CA ASN A 216 -17.68 2.28 -11.10
C ASN A 216 -16.78 3.50 -11.42
N ILE A 217 -15.99 3.36 -12.47
CA ILE A 217 -14.99 4.35 -12.92
C ILE A 217 -15.27 4.66 -14.42
N PRO A 218 -16.32 5.44 -14.72
CA PRO A 218 -16.82 5.62 -16.09
C PRO A 218 -15.83 6.28 -17.06
N TRP A 219 -14.91 7.11 -16.57
CA TRP A 219 -13.90 7.81 -17.38
C TRP A 219 -12.77 6.91 -17.88
N LEU A 220 -12.76 5.62 -17.55
CA LEU A 220 -11.79 4.68 -18.13
C LEU A 220 -12.00 4.49 -19.65
N HIS A 221 -13.21 4.72 -20.15
CA HIS A 221 -13.49 4.65 -21.59
C HIS A 221 -12.72 5.70 -22.38
N ASP A 222 -12.51 6.89 -21.80
CA ASP A 222 -11.72 7.98 -22.38
C ASP A 222 -10.24 7.60 -22.53
N PHE A 223 -9.79 6.56 -21.82
CA PHE A 223 -8.45 5.98 -21.96
C PHE A 223 -8.39 4.84 -22.99
N GLY A 224 -9.49 4.56 -23.70
CA GLY A 224 -9.60 3.41 -24.59
C GLY A 224 -9.71 2.07 -23.86
N ILE A 225 -10.09 2.07 -22.59
CA ILE A 225 -10.35 0.84 -21.83
C ILE A 225 -11.81 0.42 -22.03
N GLU A 226 -12.02 -0.86 -22.36
CA GLU A 226 -13.33 -1.38 -22.79
C GLU A 226 -14.38 -1.47 -21.68
N THR A 227 -13.99 -1.33 -20.41
CA THR A 227 -14.87 -1.45 -19.25
C THR A 227 -14.74 -0.23 -18.33
N SER A 228 -15.84 0.12 -17.68
CA SER A 228 -15.88 1.10 -16.60
C SER A 228 -15.70 0.46 -15.22
N LYS A 229 -15.57 -0.86 -15.13
CA LYS A 229 -15.46 -1.57 -13.86
C LYS A 229 -14.02 -1.79 -13.44
N GLY A 230 -13.63 -1.19 -12.32
CA GLY A 230 -12.31 -1.32 -11.74
C GLY A 230 -11.92 -2.77 -11.45
N LEU A 231 -12.84 -3.59 -10.91
CA LEU A 231 -12.53 -4.99 -10.59
C LEU A 231 -12.24 -5.83 -11.84
N GLU A 232 -12.88 -5.55 -12.98
CA GLU A 232 -12.60 -6.26 -14.24
C GLU A 232 -11.20 -5.95 -14.79
N ILE A 233 -10.69 -4.73 -14.56
CA ILE A 233 -9.33 -4.31 -14.96
C ILE A 233 -8.27 -4.91 -14.03
N LEU A 234 -8.61 -4.97 -12.75
CA LEU A 234 -7.72 -5.50 -11.72
C LEU A 234 -7.66 -7.03 -11.75
N ASP A 235 -8.68 -7.71 -12.27
CA ASP A 235 -8.76 -9.17 -12.31
C ASP A 235 -7.58 -9.78 -13.08
N GLY A 236 -6.71 -10.49 -12.36
CA GLY A 236 -5.62 -11.25 -12.92
C GLY A 236 -6.10 -12.64 -13.29
N ARG A 237 -6.37 -12.86 -14.57
CA ARG A 237 -6.82 -14.18 -15.10
C ARG A 237 -5.87 -15.34 -14.76
N ASP A 238 -4.64 -15.05 -14.38
CA ASP A 238 -3.60 -16.04 -14.09
C ASP A 238 -3.67 -16.65 -12.68
N TYR A 239 -4.55 -16.18 -11.78
CA TYR A 239 -4.54 -16.59 -10.37
C TYR A 239 -5.48 -17.75 -10.01
N GLY A 240 -6.27 -18.27 -10.97
CA GLY A 240 -7.04 -19.52 -10.80
C GLY A 240 -8.16 -19.50 -9.76
N LEU A 241 -8.47 -18.34 -9.16
CA LEU A 241 -9.61 -18.16 -8.26
C LEU A 241 -10.91 -17.86 -9.02
N ASN A 242 -12.03 -17.89 -8.28
CA ASN A 242 -13.18 -17.06 -8.63
C ASN A 242 -12.69 -15.61 -8.86
N SER A 243 -13.28 -14.89 -9.81
CA SER A 243 -12.82 -13.54 -10.18
C SER A 243 -12.69 -12.62 -8.96
N LEU A 244 -11.81 -11.63 -9.03
CA LEU A 244 -11.66 -10.62 -7.97
C LEU A 244 -13.02 -9.97 -7.61
N SER A 245 -13.89 -9.79 -8.60
CA SER A 245 -15.28 -9.38 -8.41
C SER A 245 -16.05 -10.33 -7.50
N TYR A 246 -16.01 -11.65 -7.76
CA TYR A 246 -16.70 -12.61 -6.91
C TYR A 246 -16.25 -12.50 -5.45
N PHE A 247 -14.93 -12.43 -5.21
CA PHE A 247 -14.39 -12.28 -3.86
C PHE A 247 -14.86 -10.97 -3.20
N ALA A 248 -14.77 -9.84 -3.89
CA ALA A 248 -15.20 -8.55 -3.38
C ALA A 248 -16.69 -8.54 -2.98
N TYR A 249 -17.56 -9.07 -3.85
CA TYR A 249 -18.99 -9.15 -3.58
C TYR A 249 -19.34 -10.19 -2.52
N GLU A 250 -18.63 -11.31 -2.44
CA GLU A 250 -18.80 -12.28 -1.36
C GLU A 250 -18.47 -11.66 0.00
N MET A 251 -17.37 -10.89 0.09
CA MET A 251 -17.02 -10.17 1.31
C MET A 251 -18.06 -9.10 1.66
N ALA A 252 -18.54 -8.35 0.66
CA ALA A 252 -19.56 -7.33 0.83
C ALA A 252 -20.94 -7.89 1.24
N GLU A 253 -21.24 -9.15 0.94
CA GLU A 253 -22.50 -9.79 1.29
C GLU A 253 -22.44 -10.63 2.56
N LYS A 254 -21.29 -11.29 2.82
CA LYS A 254 -21.16 -12.31 3.86
C LYS A 254 -19.94 -12.13 4.75
N GLY A 255 -18.91 -11.43 4.27
CA GLY A 255 -17.62 -11.28 4.95
C GLY A 255 -16.89 -12.58 5.23
N TYR A 256 -15.78 -12.46 5.98
CA TYR A 256 -14.88 -13.60 6.22
C TYR A 256 -15.49 -14.71 7.08
N ASP A 257 -16.46 -14.40 7.95
CA ASP A 257 -17.14 -15.37 8.81
C ASP A 257 -18.40 -15.97 8.15
N GLY A 258 -18.69 -15.56 6.91
CA GLY A 258 -19.87 -15.96 6.16
C GLY A 258 -21.19 -15.36 6.67
N LYS A 259 -21.14 -14.39 7.60
CA LYS A 259 -22.30 -13.79 8.27
C LYS A 259 -22.29 -12.28 8.33
N THR A 260 -21.12 -11.66 8.45
CA THR A 260 -20.97 -10.24 8.75
C THR A 260 -20.45 -9.52 7.50
N PRO A 261 -21.31 -8.78 6.77
CA PRO A 261 -20.91 -7.99 5.61
C PRO A 261 -19.76 -7.04 5.94
N ILE A 262 -18.71 -7.05 5.13
CA ILE A 262 -17.56 -6.16 5.28
C ILE A 262 -17.10 -5.62 3.93
N VAL A 263 -16.41 -4.50 3.94
CA VAL A 263 -15.61 -4.06 2.80
C VAL A 263 -14.18 -4.58 3.04
N ASP A 264 -13.70 -5.45 2.14
CA ASP A 264 -12.31 -5.91 2.20
C ASP A 264 -11.36 -4.73 1.97
N HIS A 265 -10.40 -4.53 2.88
CA HIS A 265 -9.51 -3.36 2.86
C HIS A 265 -8.55 -3.36 1.66
N GLY A 266 -8.08 -4.52 1.20
CA GLY A 266 -7.20 -4.62 0.02
C GLY A 266 -7.96 -4.27 -1.26
N ILE A 267 -9.18 -4.78 -1.40
CA ILE A 267 -10.09 -4.42 -2.49
C ILE A 267 -10.41 -2.92 -2.47
N ALA A 268 -10.83 -2.40 -1.33
CA ALA A 268 -11.16 -0.98 -1.20
C ALA A 268 -9.96 -0.09 -1.49
N SER A 269 -8.79 -0.37 -0.91
CA SER A 269 -7.56 0.38 -1.18
C SER A 269 -7.24 0.42 -2.66
N SER A 270 -7.30 -0.72 -3.33
CA SER A 270 -7.01 -0.79 -4.77
C SER A 270 -8.01 0.00 -5.61
N LEU A 271 -9.31 -0.11 -5.33
CA LEU A 271 -10.34 0.63 -6.07
C LEU A 271 -10.25 2.13 -5.79
N MET A 272 -9.99 2.52 -4.55
CA MET A 272 -9.75 3.91 -4.17
C MET A 272 -8.58 4.50 -4.97
N LEU A 273 -7.44 3.80 -4.96
CA LEU A 273 -6.23 4.22 -5.66
C LEU A 273 -6.43 4.25 -7.18
N LEU A 274 -7.12 3.26 -7.75
CA LEU A 274 -7.40 3.20 -9.18
C LEU A 274 -8.34 4.33 -9.61
N LYS A 275 -9.47 4.53 -8.91
CA LYS A 275 -10.46 5.57 -9.18
C LYS A 275 -9.81 6.95 -9.04
N TYR A 276 -9.12 7.20 -7.93
CA TYR A 276 -8.44 8.46 -7.71
C TYR A 276 -7.37 8.77 -8.76
N THR A 277 -6.45 7.83 -8.97
CA THR A 277 -5.34 8.05 -9.91
C THR A 277 -5.86 8.23 -11.33
N SER A 278 -6.83 7.42 -11.76
CA SER A 278 -7.43 7.57 -13.09
C SER A 278 -8.14 8.92 -13.27
N ALA A 279 -8.76 9.49 -12.24
CA ALA A 279 -9.34 10.82 -12.33
C ALA A 279 -8.26 11.90 -12.60
N TRP A 280 -7.11 11.83 -11.94
CA TRP A 280 -5.98 12.73 -12.22
C TRP A 280 -5.43 12.58 -13.64
N TYR A 281 -5.26 11.35 -14.10
CA TYR A 281 -4.86 11.09 -15.50
C TYR A 281 -5.88 11.67 -16.47
N HIS A 282 -7.17 11.61 -16.16
CA HIS A 282 -8.21 12.17 -17.02
C HIS A 282 -8.12 13.69 -17.04
N ILE A 283 -8.17 14.33 -15.87
CA ILE A 283 -8.15 15.80 -15.71
C ILE A 283 -6.95 16.42 -16.44
N ILE A 284 -5.80 15.76 -16.42
CA ILE A 284 -4.55 16.32 -16.96
C ILE A 284 -4.37 16.03 -18.46
N ASN A 285 -5.05 15.02 -19.02
CA ASN A 285 -4.94 14.68 -20.45
C ASN A 285 -6.05 15.30 -21.33
N VAL A 286 -6.88 16.22 -20.81
CA VAL A 286 -7.86 16.95 -21.62
C VAL A 286 -7.14 17.80 -22.70
N GLU A 287 -7.58 17.65 -23.97
CA GLU A 287 -6.87 17.88 -25.26
C GLU A 287 -6.17 19.25 -25.51
N ASP A 288 -6.23 20.22 -24.61
CA ASP A 288 -5.67 21.58 -24.82
C ASP A 288 -4.52 21.97 -23.86
N GLN A 289 -4.01 21.03 -23.05
CA GLN A 289 -3.30 21.39 -21.81
C GLN A 289 -1.95 20.72 -21.56
N GLU A 290 -1.41 20.02 -22.56
CA GLU A 290 -0.15 19.30 -22.45
C GLU A 290 1.05 20.21 -22.07
N LYS A 291 0.92 21.54 -22.18
CA LYS A 291 2.01 22.47 -21.80
C LYS A 291 1.91 23.03 -20.38
N LEU A 292 0.71 23.22 -19.85
CA LEU A 292 0.51 23.91 -18.57
C LEU A 292 0.63 22.94 -17.39
N LEU A 293 -0.08 21.80 -17.47
CA LEU A 293 -0.19 20.84 -16.37
C LEU A 293 0.88 19.74 -16.46
N ASN A 294 1.22 19.25 -17.66
CA ASN A 294 2.23 18.19 -17.79
C ASN A 294 3.66 18.63 -17.47
N GLY A 295 3.93 19.94 -17.42
CA GLY A 295 5.21 20.47 -16.94
C GLY A 295 5.43 20.15 -15.46
N LYS A 296 4.35 20.05 -14.68
CA LYS A 296 4.37 19.77 -13.23
C LYS A 296 4.07 18.31 -12.93
N PHE A 297 3.13 17.71 -13.66
CA PHE A 297 2.67 16.34 -13.42
C PHE A 297 2.93 15.42 -14.62
N LYS A 298 3.46 14.21 -14.40
CA LYS A 298 3.86 13.31 -15.51
C LYS A 298 2.90 12.14 -15.69
N TYR A 299 1.65 12.43 -16.00
CA TYR A 299 0.58 11.44 -16.14
C TYR A 299 0.38 10.96 -17.59
N TYR A 300 1.43 10.40 -18.18
CA TYR A 300 1.33 9.81 -19.52
C TYR A 300 0.49 8.54 -19.49
N LEU A 301 -0.51 8.40 -20.36
CA LEU A 301 -1.45 7.28 -20.32
C LEU A 301 -0.76 5.89 -20.34
N ASN A 302 0.39 5.75 -21.01
CA ASN A 302 1.18 4.51 -20.97
C ASN A 302 1.68 4.15 -19.55
N VAL A 303 1.95 5.13 -18.68
CA VAL A 303 2.28 4.93 -17.27
C VAL A 303 1.08 4.41 -16.50
N PHE A 304 -0.12 4.91 -16.79
CA PHE A 304 -1.35 4.40 -16.15
C PHE A 304 -1.53 2.90 -16.40
N SER A 305 -1.54 2.48 -17.66
CA SER A 305 -1.75 1.07 -18.02
C SER A 305 -0.59 0.17 -17.59
N LYS A 306 0.67 0.63 -17.76
CA LYS A 306 1.85 -0.18 -17.47
C LYS A 306 2.22 -0.22 -15.99
N HIS A 307 1.90 0.83 -15.23
CA HIS A 307 2.40 0.98 -13.86
C HIS A 307 1.33 1.11 -12.80
N VAL A 308 0.30 1.96 -13.01
CA VAL A 308 -0.77 2.17 -12.01
C VAL A 308 -1.63 0.93 -11.86
N ILE A 309 -2.13 0.37 -12.97
CA ILE A 309 -3.00 -0.83 -12.92
C ILE A 309 -2.29 -2.02 -12.24
N PRO A 310 -1.05 -2.41 -12.60
CA PRO A 310 -0.36 -3.49 -11.91
C PRO A 310 -0.07 -3.21 -10.43
N ALA A 311 0.16 -1.96 -10.05
CA ALA A 311 0.37 -1.58 -8.66
C ALA A 311 -0.93 -1.66 -7.83
N CYS A 312 -2.04 -1.16 -8.38
CA CYS A 312 -3.36 -1.36 -7.78
C CYS A 312 -3.71 -2.85 -7.70
N ARG A 313 -3.40 -3.65 -8.72
CA ARG A 313 -3.58 -5.10 -8.68
C ARG A 313 -2.76 -5.73 -7.54
N ALA A 314 -1.52 -5.29 -7.32
CA ALA A 314 -0.74 -5.76 -6.19
C ALA A 314 -1.44 -5.47 -4.85
N VAL A 315 -2.04 -4.28 -4.70
CA VAL A 315 -2.86 -3.91 -3.55
C VAL A 315 -4.12 -4.78 -3.44
N ALA A 316 -4.86 -5.02 -4.52
CA ALA A 316 -6.09 -5.80 -4.46
C ALA A 316 -5.88 -7.25 -4.02
N TYR A 317 -4.78 -7.86 -4.45
CA TYR A 317 -4.53 -9.28 -4.23
C TYR A 317 -3.72 -9.57 -2.95
N HIS A 318 -3.14 -8.56 -2.30
CA HIS A 318 -2.19 -8.79 -1.20
C HIS A 318 -2.78 -9.54 -0.01
N ASN A 319 -4.11 -9.50 0.20
CA ASN A 319 -4.81 -10.17 1.30
C ASN A 319 -5.79 -11.26 0.82
N VAL A 320 -5.88 -11.51 -0.48
CA VAL A 320 -6.80 -12.51 -1.03
C VAL A 320 -6.34 -13.91 -0.60
N PRO A 321 -7.21 -14.70 0.07
CA PRO A 321 -6.84 -16.00 0.60
C PRO A 321 -6.75 -17.06 -0.51
N ASN A 322 -6.04 -18.15 -0.22
CA ASN A 322 -5.94 -19.32 -1.11
C ASN A 322 -5.36 -19.04 -2.51
N VAL A 323 -4.57 -17.97 -2.65
CA VAL A 323 -3.80 -17.67 -3.87
C VAL A 323 -2.33 -17.90 -3.60
N LYS A 324 -1.68 -18.62 -4.51
CA LYS A 324 -0.22 -18.74 -4.53
C LYS A 324 0.37 -17.85 -5.63
N PHE A 325 1.13 -16.85 -5.24
CA PHE A 325 1.72 -15.86 -6.14
C PHE A 325 3.08 -16.32 -6.67
N THR A 326 3.36 -16.00 -7.93
CA THR A 326 4.61 -16.39 -8.61
C THR A 326 5.32 -15.15 -9.16
N LEU A 327 6.57 -15.32 -9.59
CA LEU A 327 7.39 -14.26 -10.21
C LEU A 327 6.86 -13.76 -11.58
N LYS A 328 5.74 -14.30 -12.09
CA LYS A 328 5.05 -13.73 -13.25
C LYS A 328 4.52 -12.32 -12.97
N THR A 329 4.18 -12.02 -11.71
CA THR A 329 3.77 -10.69 -11.25
C THR A 329 4.69 -10.23 -10.11
N PRO A 330 5.92 -9.80 -10.44
CA PRO A 330 7.00 -9.67 -9.46
C PRO A 330 6.75 -8.58 -8.41
N LEU A 331 6.00 -7.52 -8.73
CA LEU A 331 5.61 -6.51 -7.75
C LEU A 331 4.65 -7.08 -6.68
N LEU A 332 3.60 -7.78 -7.10
CA LEU A 332 2.67 -8.45 -6.19
C LEU A 332 3.38 -9.56 -5.39
N TYR A 333 4.27 -10.30 -6.05
CA TYR A 333 5.11 -11.29 -5.38
C TYR A 333 5.92 -10.66 -4.23
N LEU A 334 6.59 -9.53 -4.49
CA LEU A 334 7.35 -8.81 -3.48
C LEU A 334 6.42 -8.27 -2.36
N ALA A 335 5.26 -7.72 -2.72
CA ALA A 335 4.29 -7.20 -1.75
C ALA A 335 3.86 -8.28 -0.75
N VAL A 336 3.43 -9.44 -1.26
CA VAL A 336 3.00 -10.56 -0.40
C VAL A 336 4.18 -11.18 0.35
N LEU A 337 5.34 -11.35 -0.30
CA LEU A 337 6.55 -11.84 0.38
C LEU A 337 6.89 -10.96 1.59
N CYS A 338 6.94 -9.65 1.41
CA CYS A 338 7.31 -8.73 2.49
C CYS A 338 6.22 -8.64 3.56
N ASP A 339 4.93 -8.69 3.20
CA ASP A 339 3.83 -8.68 4.17
C ASP A 339 3.89 -9.93 5.08
N GLU A 340 4.08 -11.11 4.49
CA GLU A 340 4.17 -12.36 5.25
C GLU A 340 5.44 -12.48 6.11
N LEU A 341 6.53 -11.81 5.71
CA LEU A 341 7.75 -11.74 6.51
C LEU A 341 7.64 -10.77 7.67
N GLN A 342 6.91 -9.65 7.49
CA GLN A 342 6.77 -8.58 8.47
C GLN A 342 5.84 -9.04 9.61
N VAL A 343 6.31 -9.93 10.49
CA VAL A 343 5.53 -10.41 11.65
C VAL A 343 5.91 -9.73 12.97
N TRP A 344 7.03 -9.02 12.99
CA TRP A 344 7.54 -8.33 14.18
C TRP A 344 6.85 -6.97 14.36
N ASP A 345 6.90 -6.43 15.57
CA ASP A 345 6.39 -5.10 15.95
C ASP A 345 4.96 -4.82 15.46
N ARG A 346 4.13 -5.86 15.25
CA ARG A 346 2.69 -5.75 15.00
C ARG A 346 1.97 -5.75 16.34
N PHE A 347 1.71 -4.56 16.88
CA PHE A 347 1.06 -4.43 18.18
C PHE A 347 -0.43 -4.38 17.98
N LEU A 348 -1.13 -5.11 18.84
CA LEU A 348 -2.57 -5.23 18.74
C LEU A 348 -3.24 -3.94 19.23
N SER A 349 -4.01 -3.30 18.37
CA SER A 349 -4.60 -1.97 18.62
C SER A 349 -6.10 -2.02 18.97
N GLY A 350 -6.74 -3.18 18.81
CA GLY A 350 -8.16 -3.39 19.12
C GLY A 350 -8.47 -3.40 20.63
N SER A 351 -9.67 -2.95 21.00
CA SER A 351 -10.15 -2.86 22.40
C SER A 351 -10.08 -4.20 23.15
N GLN A 352 -10.33 -5.32 22.45
CA GLN A 352 -10.30 -6.67 23.00
C GLN A 352 -8.92 -7.09 23.54
N HIS A 353 -7.84 -6.44 23.08
CA HIS A 353 -6.47 -6.78 23.45
C HIS A 353 -6.01 -6.11 24.74
N ILE A 354 -6.71 -5.05 25.16
CA ILE A 354 -6.48 -4.40 26.46
C ILE A 354 -6.74 -5.39 27.59
N ASP A 355 -7.66 -6.34 27.42
CA ASP A 355 -8.00 -7.31 28.46
C ASP A 355 -6.99 -8.46 28.52
N ASN A 356 -6.30 -8.76 27.41
CA ASN A 356 -5.43 -9.91 27.25
C ASN A 356 -3.94 -9.56 27.06
N TRP A 357 -3.54 -8.30 27.19
CA TRP A 357 -2.16 -7.85 26.92
C TRP A 357 -1.05 -8.63 27.65
N ARG A 358 -1.37 -9.28 28.78
CA ARG A 358 -0.41 -10.09 29.55
C ARG A 358 -0.14 -11.46 28.93
N SER A 359 -1.04 -11.98 28.11
CA SER A 359 -0.97 -13.32 27.53
C SER A 359 -0.65 -13.33 26.04
N VAL A 360 -0.67 -12.17 25.37
CA VAL A 360 -0.29 -12.06 23.97
C VAL A 360 1.22 -12.17 23.85
N GLU A 361 1.68 -13.22 23.15
CA GLU A 361 3.06 -13.33 22.70
C GLU A 361 3.26 -12.35 21.52
N HIS A 362 3.99 -11.27 21.76
CA HIS A 362 4.38 -10.31 20.73
C HIS A 362 5.75 -10.71 20.15
N CYS A 363 5.86 -10.75 18.83
CA CYS A 363 7.15 -10.80 18.17
C CYS A 363 7.71 -9.39 18.12
N MET A 364 8.77 -9.11 18.86
CA MET A 364 9.47 -7.83 18.78
C MET A 364 10.55 -7.90 17.70
N ALA A 365 10.99 -6.75 17.18
CA ALA A 365 12.11 -6.72 16.24
C ALA A 365 13.38 -7.42 16.78
N GLU A 366 13.65 -7.31 18.09
CA GLU A 366 14.77 -7.97 18.77
C GLU A 366 14.69 -9.51 18.77
N ASP A 367 13.49 -10.06 18.54
CA ASP A 367 13.27 -11.49 18.40
C ASP A 367 13.60 -12.01 16.99
N ILE A 368 13.73 -11.10 16.00
CA ILE A 368 14.13 -11.42 14.63
C ILE A 368 15.59 -11.02 14.42
N ILE A 369 16.47 -12.01 14.34
CA ILE A 369 17.83 -11.81 13.84
C ILE A 369 17.77 -11.80 12.33
N ALA A 370 18.34 -10.78 11.68
CA ALA A 370 18.30 -10.66 10.23
C ALA A 370 19.72 -10.43 9.67
N THR A 371 20.05 -11.15 8.61
CA THR A 371 21.36 -11.07 7.95
C THR A 371 21.23 -11.24 6.45
N LEU A 372 22.12 -10.59 5.69
CA LEU A 372 22.36 -10.97 4.29
C LEU A 372 23.30 -12.17 4.28
N SER A 373 22.89 -13.25 3.64
CA SER A 373 23.71 -14.44 3.43
C SER A 373 23.64 -14.87 1.98
N ASN A 374 24.36 -15.93 1.59
CA ASN A 374 24.29 -16.49 0.26
C ASN A 374 23.84 -17.95 0.31
N ASP A 375 23.15 -18.41 -0.74
CA ASP A 375 22.83 -19.83 -0.94
C ASP A 375 24.07 -20.64 -1.37
N ASP A 376 23.87 -21.94 -1.61
CA ASP A 376 24.94 -22.86 -2.05
C ASP A 376 25.56 -22.50 -3.41
N VAL A 377 24.86 -21.69 -4.22
CA VAL A 377 25.32 -21.20 -5.53
C VAL A 377 25.78 -19.73 -5.44
N ASN A 378 25.98 -19.24 -4.21
CA ASN A 378 26.44 -17.89 -3.90
C ASN A 378 25.47 -16.76 -4.33
N ASN A 379 24.17 -17.04 -4.42
CA ASN A 379 23.14 -16.02 -4.61
C ASN A 379 22.73 -15.39 -3.28
N PRO A 380 22.59 -14.06 -3.20
CA PRO A 380 22.20 -13.39 -1.96
C PRO A 380 20.76 -13.71 -1.56
N LEU A 381 20.54 -13.95 -0.27
CA LEU A 381 19.24 -14.20 0.34
C LEU A 381 19.11 -13.51 1.70
N LEU A 382 17.87 -13.14 2.06
CA LEU A 382 17.54 -12.65 3.40
C LEU A 382 17.47 -13.84 4.36
N ASN A 383 18.36 -13.88 5.35
CA ASN A 383 18.32 -14.91 6.39
C ASN A 383 17.71 -14.34 7.67
N LEU A 384 16.59 -14.91 8.11
CA LEU A 384 15.89 -14.57 9.35
C LEU A 384 15.97 -15.72 10.35
N SER A 385 16.34 -15.45 11.60
CA SER A 385 16.26 -16.40 12.70
C SER A 385 15.30 -15.90 13.78
N THR A 386 14.33 -16.72 14.17
CA THR A 386 13.25 -16.36 15.12
C THR A 386 12.83 -17.52 16.03
N SER A 387 11.90 -17.29 16.97
CA SER A 387 11.36 -18.33 17.85
C SER A 387 10.64 -19.43 17.06
N SER A 388 10.48 -20.62 17.64
CA SER A 388 9.80 -21.74 16.96
C SER A 388 8.35 -21.41 16.56
N THR A 389 7.63 -20.65 17.38
CA THR A 389 6.26 -20.21 17.11
C THR A 389 6.20 -19.35 15.85
N HIS A 390 7.05 -18.32 15.78
CA HIS A 390 7.09 -17.40 14.65
C HIS A 390 7.67 -18.05 13.39
N TYR A 391 8.66 -18.94 13.52
CA TYR A 391 9.18 -19.74 12.42
C TYR A 391 8.05 -20.48 11.70
N ASN A 392 7.24 -21.24 12.46
CA ASN A 392 6.17 -22.04 11.85
C ASN A 392 5.15 -21.12 11.17
N LYS A 393 4.75 -20.03 11.84
CA LYS A 393 3.81 -19.05 11.28
C LYS A 393 4.30 -18.46 9.95
N ILE A 394 5.55 -17.99 9.89
CA ILE A 394 6.13 -17.39 8.69
C ILE A 394 6.22 -18.44 7.56
N VAL A 395 6.78 -19.62 7.86
CA VAL A 395 6.99 -20.68 6.87
C VAL A 395 5.65 -21.19 6.33
N ASP A 396 4.66 -21.43 7.18
CA ASP A 396 3.33 -21.89 6.77
C ASP A 396 2.66 -20.85 5.86
N SER A 397 2.73 -19.57 6.25
CA SER A 397 2.14 -18.49 5.46
C SER A 397 2.83 -18.33 4.11
N LEU A 398 4.16 -18.21 4.08
CA LEU A 398 4.94 -18.13 2.85
C LEU A 398 4.70 -19.33 1.93
N SER A 399 4.72 -20.54 2.47
CA SER A 399 4.52 -21.76 1.67
C SER A 399 3.12 -21.83 1.06
N SER A 400 2.12 -21.26 1.74
CA SER A 400 0.74 -21.21 1.26
C SER A 400 0.50 -20.10 0.22
N ARG A 401 1.26 -18.99 0.28
CA ARG A 401 0.98 -17.78 -0.50
C ARG A 401 2.02 -17.41 -1.55
N VAL A 402 3.27 -17.83 -1.42
CA VAL A 402 4.39 -17.37 -2.25
C VAL A 402 5.12 -18.57 -2.83
N ASP A 403 5.18 -18.68 -4.15
CA ASP A 403 5.84 -19.80 -4.81
C ASP A 403 7.36 -19.60 -4.89
N GLY A 404 8.13 -20.59 -4.45
CA GLY A 404 9.59 -20.58 -4.49
C GLY A 404 10.24 -19.46 -3.67
N TRP A 405 9.61 -19.04 -2.56
CA TRP A 405 10.12 -17.98 -1.67
C TRP A 405 11.51 -18.32 -1.09
N GLU A 406 11.83 -19.61 -0.98
CA GLU A 406 13.08 -20.15 -0.45
C GLU A 406 14.30 -19.74 -1.29
N GLN A 407 14.09 -19.30 -2.54
CA GLN A 407 15.15 -18.77 -3.40
C GLN A 407 15.65 -17.40 -2.94
N PHE A 408 14.86 -16.67 -2.15
CA PHE A 408 15.13 -15.30 -1.75
C PHE A 408 15.28 -15.13 -0.24
N VAL A 409 14.75 -16.08 0.53
CA VAL A 409 14.70 -16.00 1.98
C VAL A 409 14.99 -17.36 2.61
N SER A 410 15.81 -17.36 3.67
CA SER A 410 16.01 -18.49 4.57
C SER A 410 15.43 -18.14 5.93
N ILE A 411 14.57 -19.00 6.47
CA ILE A 411 14.00 -18.83 7.81
C ILE A 411 14.57 -19.94 8.69
N ASN A 412 15.07 -19.58 9.87
CA ASN A 412 15.73 -20.49 10.80
C ASN A 412 15.14 -20.35 12.22
N LYS A 413 15.19 -21.44 12.98
CA LYS A 413 14.86 -21.40 14.42
C LYS A 413 16.06 -20.86 15.19
N LYS A 414 15.83 -19.86 16.03
CA LYS A 414 16.83 -19.35 16.98
C LYS A 414 17.14 -20.46 17.99
N SER A 415 18.42 -20.84 18.05
CA SER A 415 18.94 -21.89 18.92
C SER A 415 18.89 -21.53 20.39
#